data_AF-A0A1G2HJ59-F1
#
_entry.id   AF-A0A1G2HJ59-F1
#
_cell.length_a   1.000
_cell.length_b   1.000
_cell.length_c   1.000
_cell.angle_alpha   90.00
_cell.angle_beta   90.00
_cell.angle_gamma   90.00
#
_symmetry.space_group_name_H-M   'P 1'
#
loop_
_entity.id
_entity.type
_entity.pdbx_description
1 polymer ?
#
loop_
_entity_poly.entity_id
_entity_poly.type
_entity_poly.pdbx_seq_one_letter_code
_entity_poly.pdbx_strand_id
1 'polypeptide(L)'
;MDINFTQRDILERGVEEIIEITSLRKKLKSGRKLRVKLGIDPNAPDIHLGHTAPLWKLRQFQELGHKAVLIIGDYTASIGDPSGKDETRPSLTEAQIKGNYKTYEKQALKILDNKTLEVRYQTEWYKNFNLKDVLNLLRKASVGRLLQHETFRERLKKKQQFAVHEIIYPFLQGYDSVAVKADVELGATEQKFNLLMGRELQKAYGQEQQDIITNPYLLGTDGKEKMSKSLGNYIAIQDKPTEMFGKVMSIRDSEIVQYFELVTPVPFKKVQEIKKLKITGKTARDLKVQLAGVITELYWGKEEAEKAQERFETQFQKRGVSKGLSVVRVSGSDSTIITILVDAGFVSSKNEARRLVEQGAVYFDNERMAEYNDPIPKRSFILKAGRKMAKIVPK
;
A
#
# COMPACT_ATOMS: atom_id res chain seq x y z
N MET A 1 -18.99 -1.76 -3.75
CA MET A 1 -18.96 -1.68 -2.27
C MET A 1 -19.66 -0.41 -1.83
N ASP A 2 -20.61 -0.49 -0.90
CA ASP A 2 -21.21 0.69 -0.29
C ASP A 2 -20.24 1.31 0.72
N ILE A 3 -19.78 2.53 0.44
CA ILE A 3 -18.89 3.29 1.32
C ILE A 3 -19.79 4.17 2.21
N ASN A 4 -19.67 4.02 3.53
CA ASN A 4 -20.43 4.84 4.48
C ASN A 4 -19.53 5.20 5.66
N PHE A 5 -18.92 6.38 5.60
CA PHE A 5 -18.06 6.90 6.66
C PHE A 5 -18.83 7.88 7.55
N THR A 6 -18.40 7.96 8.81
CA THR A 6 -18.98 8.80 9.85
C THR A 6 -17.97 9.85 10.34
N GLN A 7 -18.45 10.86 11.06
CA GLN A 7 -17.53 11.83 11.71
C GLN A 7 -16.57 11.15 12.70
N ARG A 8 -17.00 10.05 13.32
CA ARG A 8 -16.12 9.24 14.17
C ARG A 8 -14.96 8.66 13.38
N ASP A 9 -15.20 8.20 12.15
CA ASP A 9 -14.15 7.65 11.29
C ASP A 9 -13.12 8.71 10.91
N ILE A 10 -13.53 9.96 10.69
CA ILE A 10 -12.58 11.08 10.49
C ILE A 10 -11.62 11.19 11.69
N LEU A 11 -12.14 11.10 12.91
CA LEU A 11 -11.41 11.38 14.14
C LEU A 11 -10.58 10.19 14.66
N GLU A 12 -10.97 8.96 14.33
CA GLU A 12 -10.39 7.76 14.94
C GLU A 12 -9.70 6.83 13.94
N ARG A 13 -10.20 6.73 12.70
CA ARG A 13 -9.70 5.73 11.74
C ARG A 13 -8.45 6.22 11.03
N GLY A 14 -7.35 5.51 11.17
CA GLY A 14 -6.11 5.81 10.47
C GLY A 14 -5.56 7.19 10.81
N VAL A 15 -5.75 7.62 12.05
CA VAL A 15 -5.27 8.89 12.59
C VAL A 15 -4.10 8.59 13.51
N GLU A 16 -2.97 9.24 13.27
CA GLU A 16 -1.84 9.22 14.20
C GLU A 16 -2.01 10.36 15.23
N GLU A 17 -2.26 11.58 14.75
CA GLU A 17 -2.43 12.75 15.59
C GLU A 17 -3.44 13.74 14.97
N ILE A 18 -4.16 14.46 15.84
CA ILE A 18 -4.98 15.60 15.45
C ILE A 18 -4.52 16.82 16.22
N ILE A 19 -4.10 17.86 15.50
CA ILE A 19 -3.74 19.16 16.08
C ILE A 19 -4.98 20.05 16.01
N GLU A 20 -5.39 20.60 17.15
CA GLU A 20 -6.65 21.32 17.37
C GLU A 20 -7.92 20.45 17.25
N ILE A 21 -7.95 19.29 17.92
CA ILE A 21 -9.13 18.39 17.91
C ILE A 21 -10.43 19.09 18.33
N THR A 22 -10.38 20.03 19.27
CA THR A 22 -11.56 20.80 19.72
C THR A 22 -12.11 21.68 18.60
N SER A 23 -11.23 22.37 17.86
CA SER A 23 -11.58 23.15 16.67
C SER A 23 -12.17 22.25 15.59
N LEU A 24 -11.50 21.15 15.25
CA LEU A 24 -11.95 20.21 14.22
C LEU A 24 -13.34 19.66 14.52
N ARG A 25 -13.61 19.25 15.77
CA ARG A 25 -14.94 18.79 16.20
C ARG A 25 -16.01 19.87 16.00
N LYS A 26 -15.69 21.13 16.29
CA LYS A 26 -16.61 22.27 16.06
C LYS A 26 -16.83 22.49 14.56
N LYS A 27 -15.79 22.41 13.73
CA LYS A 27 -15.88 22.55 12.27
C LYS A 27 -16.77 21.46 11.66
N LEU A 28 -16.54 20.19 12.03
CA LEU A 28 -17.34 19.04 11.56
C LEU A 28 -18.83 19.14 11.95
N LYS A 29 -19.14 19.69 13.13
CA LYS A 29 -20.52 19.89 13.60
C LYS A 29 -21.21 21.13 13.04
N SER A 30 -20.47 22.04 12.41
CA SER A 30 -21.02 23.33 11.97
C SER A 30 -21.92 23.26 10.73
N GLY A 31 -21.96 22.12 10.03
CA GLY A 31 -22.68 21.97 8.76
C GLY A 31 -21.99 22.65 7.56
N ARG A 32 -20.89 23.38 7.79
CA ARG A 32 -20.14 24.04 6.71
C ARG A 32 -19.42 23.01 5.83
N LYS A 33 -19.34 23.28 4.54
CA LYS A 33 -18.53 22.49 3.60
C LYS A 33 -17.05 22.84 3.74
N LEU A 34 -16.33 22.08 4.56
CA LEU A 34 -14.89 22.24 4.77
C LEU A 34 -14.08 21.99 3.49
N ARG A 35 -12.97 22.72 3.35
CA ARG A 35 -11.93 22.52 2.34
C ARG A 35 -10.77 21.75 2.95
N VAL A 36 -10.59 20.51 2.50
CA VAL A 36 -9.64 19.57 3.07
C VAL A 36 -8.47 19.40 2.11
N LYS A 37 -7.32 19.98 2.48
CA LYS A 37 -6.10 20.01 1.67
C LYS A 37 -5.31 18.73 1.84
N LEU A 38 -4.80 18.20 0.74
CA LEU A 38 -3.72 17.21 0.71
C LEU A 38 -2.72 17.61 -0.38
N GLY A 39 -1.45 17.80 -0.01
CA GLY A 39 -0.37 18.05 -0.96
C GLY A 39 0.26 16.76 -1.46
N ILE A 40 0.57 16.71 -2.76
CA ILE A 40 1.26 15.59 -3.40
C ILE A 40 2.37 16.08 -4.33
N ASP A 41 3.55 15.49 -4.20
CA ASP A 41 4.66 15.73 -5.11
C ASP A 41 4.77 14.56 -6.11
N PRO A 42 4.49 14.77 -7.40
CA PRO A 42 4.45 13.72 -8.42
C PRO A 42 5.87 13.29 -8.85
N ASN A 43 6.66 12.79 -7.90
CA ASN A 43 8.05 12.40 -8.11
C ASN A 43 8.21 11.11 -8.93
N ALA A 44 7.15 10.28 -8.99
CA ALA A 44 7.13 9.05 -9.75
C ALA A 44 5.71 8.81 -10.29
N PRO A 45 5.55 8.08 -11.41
CA PRO A 45 4.26 7.91 -12.06
C PRO A 45 3.29 7.02 -11.27
N ASP A 46 3.78 5.96 -10.63
CA ASP A 46 2.92 5.01 -9.90
C ASP A 46 2.78 5.35 -8.42
N ILE A 47 1.61 5.11 -7.85
CA ILE A 47 1.41 5.12 -6.41
C ILE A 47 1.28 3.68 -5.87
N HIS A 48 1.73 3.50 -4.63
CA HIS A 48 1.57 2.28 -3.88
C HIS A 48 0.60 2.50 -2.72
N LEU A 49 0.17 1.41 -2.08
CA LEU A 49 -0.80 1.46 -0.97
C LEU A 49 -0.41 2.45 0.14
N GLY A 50 0.88 2.62 0.45
CA GLY A 50 1.34 3.63 1.41
C GLY A 50 0.94 5.07 1.07
N HIS A 51 0.84 5.44 -0.21
CA HIS A 51 0.36 6.77 -0.63
C HIS A 51 -1.17 6.90 -0.55
N THR A 52 -1.90 5.80 -0.42
CA THR A 52 -3.36 5.79 -0.43
C THR A 52 -3.98 6.11 0.92
N ALA A 53 -3.25 5.94 2.03
CA ALA A 53 -3.76 6.25 3.36
C ALA A 53 -4.31 7.69 3.48
N PRO A 54 -3.56 8.76 3.10
CA PRO A 54 -4.11 10.11 3.11
C PRO A 54 -5.21 10.32 2.06
N LEU A 55 -5.19 9.62 0.92
CA LEU A 55 -6.27 9.67 -0.07
C LEU A 55 -7.57 9.08 0.48
N TRP A 56 -7.50 7.99 1.25
CA TRP A 56 -8.65 7.41 1.93
C TRP A 56 -9.20 8.32 3.02
N LYS A 57 -8.33 9.01 3.77
CA LYS A 57 -8.77 10.04 4.72
C LYS A 57 -9.47 11.18 3.98
N LEU A 58 -8.94 11.62 2.84
CA LEU A 58 -9.59 12.64 2.01
C LEU A 58 -10.96 12.17 1.50
N ARG A 59 -11.08 10.90 1.07
CA ARG A 59 -12.36 10.28 0.68
C ARG A 59 -13.37 10.25 1.82
N GLN A 60 -12.95 10.01 3.07
CA GLN A 60 -13.85 10.08 4.23
C GLN A 60 -14.51 11.46 4.38
N PHE A 61 -13.77 12.53 4.10
CA PHE A 61 -14.33 13.88 4.10
C PHE A 61 -15.30 14.10 2.92
N GLN A 62 -15.01 13.54 1.73
CA GLN A 62 -15.91 13.63 0.58
C GLN A 62 -17.27 12.96 0.83
N GLU A 63 -17.28 11.78 1.47
CA GLU A 63 -18.51 11.07 1.84
C GLU A 63 -19.38 11.87 2.81
N LEU A 64 -18.77 12.77 3.59
CA LEU A 64 -19.47 13.68 4.50
C LEU A 64 -19.80 15.04 3.86
N GLY A 65 -19.68 15.14 2.52
CA GLY A 65 -20.06 16.32 1.75
C GLY A 65 -19.01 17.44 1.68
N HIS A 66 -17.83 17.23 2.26
CA HIS A 66 -16.75 18.21 2.24
C HIS A 66 -16.04 18.26 0.87
N LYS A 67 -15.27 19.33 0.64
CA LYS A 67 -14.50 19.52 -0.60
C LYS A 67 -13.09 18.96 -0.40
N ALA A 68 -12.70 17.99 -1.21
CA ALA A 68 -11.33 17.52 -1.28
C ALA A 68 -10.51 18.47 -2.15
N VAL A 69 -9.40 18.99 -1.63
CA VAL A 69 -8.50 19.90 -2.34
C VAL A 69 -7.13 19.21 -2.48
N LEU A 70 -6.82 18.72 -3.67
CA LEU A 70 -5.56 18.06 -3.98
C LEU A 70 -4.59 19.09 -4.58
N ILE A 71 -3.48 19.34 -3.90
CA ILE A 71 -2.43 20.26 -4.37
C ILE A 71 -1.36 19.48 -5.08
N ILE A 72 -1.08 19.84 -6.32
CA ILE A 72 -0.02 19.26 -7.14
C ILE A 72 1.22 20.12 -6.95
N GLY A 73 2.24 19.53 -6.33
CA GLY A 73 3.53 20.14 -6.08
C GLY A 73 4.39 20.23 -7.34
N ASP A 74 3.89 20.86 -8.40
CA ASP A 74 4.60 21.00 -9.67
C ASP A 74 5.75 22.01 -9.59
N TYR A 75 5.63 23.02 -8.74
CA TYR A 75 6.71 23.95 -8.43
C TYR A 75 7.72 23.32 -7.46
N THR A 76 7.28 22.75 -6.34
CA THR A 76 8.15 22.12 -5.35
C THR A 76 8.89 20.90 -5.87
N ALA A 77 8.29 20.08 -6.74
CA ALA A 77 8.97 18.96 -7.38
C ALA A 77 10.10 19.39 -8.33
N SER A 78 10.05 20.60 -8.87
CA SER A 78 11.18 21.17 -9.64
C SER A 78 12.37 21.57 -8.75
N ILE A 79 12.13 21.78 -7.45
CA ILE A 79 13.15 22.16 -6.45
C ILE A 79 13.69 20.93 -5.70
N GLY A 80 12.79 20.03 -5.28
CA GLY A 80 13.07 18.83 -4.48
C GLY A 80 12.69 18.98 -3.00
N ASP A 81 11.81 18.10 -2.49
CA ASP A 81 11.41 18.04 -1.06
C ASP A 81 12.54 17.44 -0.19
N PRO A 82 13.03 18.15 0.84
CA PRO A 82 14.04 17.65 1.79
C PRO A 82 13.46 16.82 2.95
N SER A 83 12.14 16.75 3.10
CA SER A 83 11.50 16.21 4.31
C SER A 83 11.71 14.69 4.44
N GLY A 84 12.31 14.27 5.56
CA GLY A 84 12.42 12.86 5.96
C GLY A 84 13.49 12.03 5.24
N LYS A 85 14.48 12.64 4.59
CA LYS A 85 15.62 11.95 3.96
C LYS A 85 16.95 12.64 4.26
N ASP A 86 18.03 11.87 4.19
CA ASP A 86 19.41 12.37 4.36
C ASP A 86 19.91 13.16 3.12
N GLU A 87 19.27 13.01 1.96
CA GLU A 87 19.63 13.68 0.70
C GLU A 87 18.41 14.30 0.01
N THR A 88 18.58 15.50 -0.56
CA THR A 88 17.58 16.21 -1.36
C THR A 88 17.26 15.45 -2.65
N ARG A 89 15.99 15.38 -3.04
CA ARG A 89 15.56 14.68 -4.26
C ARG A 89 16.05 15.40 -5.53
N PRO A 90 16.35 14.67 -6.61
CA PRO A 90 16.68 15.29 -7.89
C PRO A 90 15.49 16.07 -8.45
N SER A 91 15.75 17.25 -9.01
CA SER A 91 14.77 18.08 -9.71
C SER A 91 14.18 17.37 -10.93
N LEU A 92 12.87 17.56 -11.15
CA LEU A 92 12.16 17.03 -12.32
C LEU A 92 11.83 18.13 -13.33
N THR A 93 11.79 17.76 -14.62
CA THR A 93 11.31 18.64 -15.69
C THR A 93 9.79 18.77 -15.66
N GLU A 94 9.25 19.89 -16.17
CA GLU A 94 7.81 20.11 -16.28
C GLU A 94 7.10 18.97 -17.04
N ALA A 95 7.71 18.46 -18.11
CA ALA A 95 7.18 17.34 -18.88
C ALA A 95 7.08 16.05 -18.07
N GLN A 96 8.09 15.74 -17.25
CA GLN A 96 8.08 14.59 -16.34
C GLN A 96 7.02 14.75 -15.25
N ILE A 97 6.94 15.93 -14.63
CA ILE A 97 5.96 16.26 -13.59
C ILE A 97 4.54 16.07 -14.14
N LYS A 98 4.25 16.62 -15.33
CA LYS A 98 2.95 16.49 -16.00
C LYS A 98 2.63 15.04 -16.35
N GLY A 99 3.62 14.26 -16.82
CA GLY A 99 3.47 12.84 -17.09
C GLY A 99 3.13 12.03 -15.84
N ASN A 100 3.90 12.22 -14.77
CA ASN A 100 3.70 11.57 -13.47
C ASN A 100 2.36 11.96 -12.83
N TYR A 101 1.94 13.21 -12.98
CA TYR A 101 0.68 13.67 -12.44
C TYR A 101 -0.51 13.01 -13.15
N LYS A 102 -0.50 12.91 -14.49
CA LYS A 102 -1.59 12.23 -15.23
C LYS A 102 -1.81 10.78 -14.77
N THR A 103 -0.72 10.05 -14.51
CA THR A 103 -0.82 8.69 -13.99
C THR A 103 -1.30 8.69 -12.54
N TYR A 104 -0.81 9.62 -11.70
CA TYR A 104 -1.26 9.77 -10.33
C TYR A 104 -2.76 10.05 -10.26
N GLU A 105 -3.25 11.04 -11.00
CA GLU A 105 -4.66 11.45 -11.04
C GLU A 105 -5.56 10.26 -11.37
N LYS A 106 -5.25 9.51 -12.43
CA LYS A 106 -5.98 8.30 -12.81
C LYS A 106 -6.05 7.27 -11.67
N GLN A 107 -4.97 7.13 -10.90
CA GLN A 107 -4.92 6.19 -9.77
C GLN A 107 -5.67 6.73 -8.55
N ALA A 108 -5.54 8.02 -8.25
CA ALA A 108 -6.22 8.68 -7.14
C ALA A 108 -7.75 8.71 -7.34
N LEU A 109 -8.21 8.86 -8.58
CA LEU A 109 -9.63 8.80 -8.94
C LEU A 109 -10.24 7.39 -8.78
N LYS A 110 -9.44 6.34 -8.55
CA LYS A 110 -9.98 5.05 -8.08
C LYS A 110 -10.47 5.10 -6.62
N ILE A 111 -10.06 6.12 -5.87
CA ILE A 111 -10.39 6.31 -4.45
C ILE A 111 -11.27 7.55 -4.27
N LEU A 112 -10.89 8.68 -4.88
CA LEU A 112 -11.54 9.98 -4.72
C LEU A 112 -12.76 10.14 -5.63
N ASP A 113 -13.76 10.88 -5.16
CA ASP A 113 -14.91 11.27 -5.99
C ASP A 113 -14.59 12.55 -6.78
N ASN A 114 -14.62 12.47 -8.12
CA ASN A 114 -14.33 13.62 -8.98
C ASN A 114 -15.30 14.79 -8.77
N LYS A 115 -16.56 14.55 -8.36
CA LYS A 115 -17.57 15.61 -8.19
C LYS A 115 -17.21 16.59 -7.07
N THR A 116 -16.58 16.09 -6.02
CA THR A 116 -16.20 16.90 -4.84
C THR A 116 -14.70 17.17 -4.76
N LEU A 117 -13.94 16.76 -5.78
CA LEU A 117 -12.52 17.04 -5.91
C LEU A 117 -12.27 18.43 -6.52
N GLU A 118 -11.27 19.12 -6.02
CA GLU A 118 -10.66 20.31 -6.61
C GLU A 118 -9.15 20.03 -6.69
N VAL A 119 -8.62 20.05 -7.90
CA VAL A 119 -7.18 19.91 -8.15
C VAL A 119 -6.62 21.30 -8.38
N ARG A 120 -5.54 21.65 -7.68
CA ARG A 120 -4.83 22.93 -7.83
C ARG A 120 -3.35 22.69 -8.03
N TYR A 121 -2.72 23.50 -8.84
CA TYR A 121 -1.28 23.43 -9.15
C TYR A 121 -0.54 24.55 -8.45
N GLN A 122 0.60 24.24 -7.84
CA GLN A 122 1.43 25.24 -7.17
C GLN A 122 1.90 26.36 -8.10
N THR A 123 2.11 26.07 -9.38
CA THR A 123 2.41 27.07 -10.40
C THR A 123 1.33 28.15 -10.55
N GLU A 124 0.07 27.90 -10.15
CA GLU A 124 -0.99 28.93 -10.17
C GLU A 124 -0.64 30.16 -9.33
N TRP A 125 0.12 29.98 -8.24
CA TRP A 125 0.61 31.09 -7.42
C TRP A 125 2.11 31.34 -7.60
N TYR A 126 2.95 30.30 -7.66
CA TYR A 126 4.40 30.52 -7.68
C TYR A 126 4.98 30.98 -9.01
N LYS A 127 4.28 30.77 -10.14
CA LYS A 127 4.77 31.24 -11.45
C LYS A 127 5.06 32.74 -11.48
N ASN A 128 4.32 33.52 -10.70
CA ASN A 128 4.45 34.97 -10.62
C ASN A 128 5.06 35.47 -9.30
N PHE A 129 5.55 34.57 -8.44
CA PHE A 129 6.21 34.96 -7.18
C PHE A 129 7.56 35.60 -7.51
N ASN A 130 7.69 36.90 -7.26
CA ASN A 130 8.97 37.59 -7.38
C ASN A 130 9.72 37.59 -6.03
N LEU A 131 10.94 38.10 -6.03
CA LEU A 131 11.77 38.15 -4.81
C LEU A 131 11.10 38.92 -3.66
N LYS A 132 10.35 39.98 -3.95
CA LYS A 132 9.62 40.74 -2.93
C LYS A 132 8.52 39.88 -2.28
N ASP A 133 7.85 39.04 -3.05
CA ASP A 133 6.84 38.12 -2.53
C ASP A 133 7.48 37.04 -1.64
N VAL A 134 8.63 36.51 -2.05
CA VAL A 134 9.41 35.57 -1.23
C VAL A 134 9.82 36.21 0.09
N LEU A 135 10.39 37.43 0.07
CA LEU A 135 10.78 38.14 1.29
C LEU A 135 9.56 38.46 2.18
N ASN A 136 8.43 38.81 1.56
CA ASN A 136 7.17 39.03 2.27
C ASN A 136 6.60 37.76 2.92
N LEU A 137 6.83 36.60 2.32
CA LEU A 137 6.49 35.31 2.89
C LEU A 137 7.43 34.95 4.05
N LEU A 138 8.74 35.09 3.86
CA LEU A 138 9.75 34.71 4.86
C LEU A 138 9.68 35.57 6.13
N ARG A 139 9.30 36.85 6.03
CA ARG A 139 9.10 37.71 7.22
C ARG A 139 7.92 37.30 8.11
N LYS A 140 7.09 36.33 7.70
CA LYS A 140 5.90 35.89 8.46
C LYS A 140 6.21 34.88 9.57
N ALA A 141 7.40 34.28 9.59
CA ALA A 141 7.82 33.39 10.68
C ALA A 141 9.26 33.70 11.12
N SER A 142 9.58 33.40 12.38
CA SER A 142 10.93 33.61 12.91
C SER A 142 11.84 32.41 12.68
N VAL A 143 13.11 32.67 12.40
CA VAL A 143 14.14 31.64 12.28
C VAL A 143 14.26 30.83 13.57
N GLY A 144 14.16 31.48 14.73
CA GLY A 144 14.21 30.79 16.03
C GLY A 144 13.14 29.70 16.16
N ARG A 145 11.95 29.93 15.61
CA ARG A 145 10.87 28.94 15.62
C ARG A 145 11.12 27.78 14.64
N LEU A 146 11.74 28.06 13.49
CA LEU A 146 12.17 27.01 12.55
C LEU A 146 13.19 26.08 13.20
N LEU A 147 14.20 26.66 13.87
CA LEU A 147 15.29 25.90 14.50
C LEU A 147 14.86 25.13 15.76
N GLN A 148 13.70 25.47 16.34
CA GLN A 148 13.12 24.66 17.40
C GLN A 148 12.58 23.32 16.91
N HIS A 149 12.33 23.17 15.60
CA HIS A 149 11.84 21.91 15.06
C HIS A 149 12.88 20.79 15.22
N GLU A 150 12.40 19.60 15.59
CA GLU A 150 13.26 18.45 15.89
C GLU A 150 14.15 18.08 14.71
N THR A 151 13.64 18.10 13.48
CA THR A 151 14.44 17.79 12.27
C THR A 151 15.68 18.67 12.15
N PHE A 152 15.53 20.00 12.24
CA PHE A 152 16.68 20.91 12.14
C PHE A 152 17.55 20.82 13.38
N ARG A 153 16.94 20.68 14.56
CA ARG A 153 17.66 20.54 15.83
C ARG A 153 18.57 19.31 15.83
N GLU A 154 18.07 18.17 15.39
CA GLU A 154 18.83 16.92 15.31
C GLU A 154 19.92 16.97 14.23
N ARG A 155 19.64 17.52 13.04
CA ARG A 155 20.67 17.72 12.01
C ARG A 155 21.79 18.64 12.49
N LEU A 156 21.45 19.74 13.17
CA LEU A 156 22.44 20.64 13.76
C LEU A 156 23.26 19.95 14.86
N LYS A 157 22.63 19.20 15.76
CA LYS A 157 23.34 18.40 16.79
C LYS A 157 24.30 17.39 16.16
N LYS A 158 23.88 16.73 15.08
CA LYS A 158 24.69 15.77 14.31
C LYS A 158 25.71 16.43 13.37
N LYS A 159 25.79 17.76 13.33
CA LYS A 159 26.62 18.54 12.40
C LYS A 159 26.39 18.16 10.93
N GLN A 160 25.18 17.71 10.59
CA GLN A 160 24.79 17.44 9.23
C GLN A 160 24.48 18.75 8.51
N GLN A 161 25.08 18.95 7.34
CA GLN A 161 24.81 20.12 6.51
C GLN A 161 23.40 20.03 5.90
N PHE A 162 22.78 21.18 5.69
CA PHE A 162 21.54 21.35 4.92
C PHE A 162 21.59 22.67 4.17
N ALA A 163 21.00 22.68 2.98
CA ALA A 163 20.96 23.84 2.12
C ALA A 163 19.85 24.82 2.56
N VAL A 164 20.03 26.10 2.23
CA VAL A 164 19.09 27.17 2.61
C VAL A 164 17.69 26.95 2.03
N HIS A 165 17.59 26.38 0.82
CA HIS A 165 16.29 26.09 0.21
C HIS A 165 15.46 25.10 1.05
N GLU A 166 16.10 24.23 1.82
CA GLU A 166 15.41 23.29 2.71
C GLU A 166 14.70 24.00 3.88
N ILE A 167 15.19 25.19 4.27
CA ILE A 167 14.56 26.05 5.27
C ILE A 167 13.36 26.79 4.68
N ILE A 168 13.39 27.06 3.37
CA ILE A 168 12.33 27.79 2.65
C ILE A 168 11.16 26.86 2.29
N TYR A 169 11.42 25.58 2.03
CA TYR A 169 10.40 24.60 1.62
C TYR A 169 9.11 24.60 2.48
N PRO A 170 9.18 24.60 3.83
CA PRO A 170 7.98 24.65 4.68
C PRO A 170 7.11 25.89 4.44
N PHE A 171 7.71 27.03 4.08
CA PHE A 171 6.97 28.24 3.76
C PHE A 171 6.21 28.11 2.45
N LEU A 172 6.80 27.44 1.46
CA LEU A 172 6.13 27.15 0.19
C LEU A 172 4.90 26.27 0.47
N GLN A 173 5.11 25.08 1.03
CA GLN A 173 4.00 24.17 1.33
C GLN A 173 2.94 24.81 2.25
N GLY A 174 3.34 25.63 3.23
CA GLY A 174 2.42 26.32 4.11
C GLY A 174 1.61 27.43 3.41
N TYR A 175 2.19 28.12 2.42
CA TYR A 175 1.47 29.13 1.65
C TYR A 175 0.40 28.50 0.75
N ASP A 176 0.56 27.25 0.32
CA ASP A 176 -0.49 26.52 -0.40
C ASP A 176 -1.80 26.51 0.42
N SER A 177 -1.73 26.41 1.75
CA SER A 177 -2.90 26.47 2.64
C SER A 177 -3.56 27.84 2.66
N VAL A 178 -2.77 28.91 2.57
CA VAL A 178 -3.25 30.30 2.44
C VAL A 178 -3.94 30.48 1.09
N ALA A 179 -3.34 29.98 0.01
CA ALA A 179 -3.84 30.10 -1.35
C ALA A 179 -5.20 29.42 -1.52
N VAL A 180 -5.37 28.22 -0.93
CA VAL A 180 -6.63 27.46 -1.03
C VAL A 180 -7.58 27.64 0.14
N LYS A 181 -7.24 28.49 1.13
CA LYS A 181 -8.04 28.72 2.36
C LYS A 181 -8.43 27.39 3.02
N ALA A 182 -7.44 26.55 3.30
CA ALA A 182 -7.67 25.21 3.84
C ALA A 182 -8.29 25.28 5.25
N ASP A 183 -9.39 24.54 5.47
CA ASP A 183 -9.98 24.36 6.81
C ASP A 183 -9.27 23.24 7.59
N VAL A 184 -8.80 22.22 6.86
CA VAL A 184 -8.09 21.05 7.36
C VAL A 184 -6.97 20.71 6.38
N GLU A 185 -5.78 20.37 6.87
CA GLU A 185 -4.72 19.77 6.04
C GLU A 185 -4.38 18.36 6.52
N LEU A 186 -4.30 17.44 5.57
CA LEU A 186 -3.91 16.05 5.77
C LEU A 186 -2.44 15.88 5.39
N GLY A 187 -1.72 15.03 6.14
CA GLY A 187 -0.36 14.68 5.79
C GLY A 187 0.13 13.45 6.55
N ALA A 188 1.31 12.95 6.17
CA ALA A 188 1.98 11.94 6.98
C ALA A 188 2.58 12.60 8.25
N THR A 189 2.80 11.81 9.30
CA THR A 189 3.39 12.31 10.55
C THR A 189 4.74 12.99 10.33
N GLU A 190 5.54 12.53 9.36
CA GLU A 190 6.83 13.15 9.05
C GLU A 190 6.70 14.58 8.48
N GLN A 191 5.52 14.95 7.98
CA GLN A 191 5.22 16.27 7.41
C GLN A 191 4.67 17.26 8.45
N LYS A 192 4.53 16.86 9.72
CA LYS A 192 3.91 17.68 10.80
C LYS A 192 4.45 19.10 10.85
N PHE A 193 5.74 19.29 10.63
CA PHE A 193 6.36 20.61 10.58
C PHE A 193 5.78 21.52 9.50
N ASN A 194 5.72 21.02 8.26
CA ASN A 194 5.25 21.77 7.11
C ASN A 194 3.75 22.09 7.28
N LEU A 195 2.98 21.15 7.84
CA LEU A 195 1.56 21.34 8.18
C LEU A 195 1.36 22.46 9.22
N LEU A 196 2.22 22.50 10.25
CA LEU A 196 2.21 23.56 11.27
C LEU A 196 2.61 24.93 10.68
N MET A 197 3.53 24.96 9.72
CA MET A 197 3.86 26.20 9.01
C MET A 197 2.66 26.76 8.25
N GLY A 198 1.84 25.90 7.65
CA GLY A 198 0.57 26.30 7.02
C GLY A 198 -0.35 27.04 7.99
N ARG A 199 -0.51 26.53 9.21
CA ARG A 199 -1.29 27.20 10.28
C ARG A 199 -0.74 28.57 10.64
N GLU A 200 0.57 28.69 10.80
CA GLU A 200 1.22 29.95 11.16
C GLU A 200 1.06 30.99 10.05
N LEU A 201 1.24 30.58 8.79
CA LEU A 201 1.04 31.46 7.65
C LEU A 201 -0.41 31.90 7.52
N GLN A 202 -1.39 30.99 7.64
CA GLN A 202 -2.81 31.39 7.62
C GLN A 202 -3.11 32.48 8.66
N LYS A 203 -2.63 32.32 9.90
CA LYS A 203 -2.76 33.36 10.94
C LYS A 203 -2.10 34.67 10.51
N ALA A 204 -0.89 34.63 9.96
CA ALA A 204 -0.13 35.81 9.53
C ALA A 204 -0.71 36.52 8.29
N TYR A 205 -1.62 35.84 7.58
CA TYR A 205 -2.44 36.37 6.47
C TYR A 205 -3.89 36.67 6.89
N GLY A 206 -4.22 36.60 8.19
CA GLY A 206 -5.55 36.93 8.71
C GLY A 206 -6.64 35.88 8.41
N GLN A 207 -6.25 34.65 8.09
CA GLN A 207 -7.17 33.53 7.86
C GLN A 207 -7.38 32.71 9.14
N GLU A 208 -8.51 32.01 9.23
CA GLU A 208 -8.71 30.95 10.23
C GLU A 208 -7.67 29.85 10.01
N GLN A 209 -7.05 29.37 11.08
CA GLN A 209 -6.01 28.34 10.99
C GLN A 209 -6.64 26.98 10.66
N GLN A 210 -6.03 26.24 9.74
CA GLN A 210 -6.41 24.88 9.39
C GLN A 210 -6.22 23.92 10.57
N ASP A 211 -7.12 22.97 10.77
CA ASP A 211 -6.83 21.85 11.68
C ASP A 211 -5.94 20.83 10.96
N ILE A 212 -5.13 20.06 11.69
CA ILE A 212 -4.21 19.10 11.06
C ILE A 212 -4.59 17.70 11.50
N ILE A 213 -4.62 16.78 10.53
CA ILE A 213 -4.72 15.34 10.78
C ILE A 213 -3.50 14.68 10.15
N THR A 214 -2.70 14.02 10.97
CA THR A 214 -1.62 13.18 10.47
C THR A 214 -2.06 11.72 10.38
N ASN A 215 -1.61 11.03 9.33
CA ASN A 215 -1.81 9.60 9.16
C ASN A 215 -0.51 8.85 9.49
N PRO A 216 -0.61 7.64 10.08
CA PRO A 216 0.54 6.76 10.24
C PRO A 216 1.05 6.30 8.87
N TYR A 217 2.32 5.93 8.80
CA TYR A 217 2.84 5.25 7.63
C TYR A 217 2.36 3.80 7.58
N LEU A 218 2.25 3.28 6.36
CA LEU A 218 1.99 1.86 6.12
C LEU A 218 3.32 1.12 6.03
N LEU A 219 3.50 0.07 6.82
CA LEU A 219 4.65 -0.83 6.68
C LEU A 219 4.58 -1.61 5.36
N GLY A 220 5.72 -1.85 4.73
CA GLY A 220 5.81 -2.64 3.51
C GLY A 220 5.57 -4.13 3.74
N THR A 221 5.65 -4.91 2.67
CA THR A 221 5.49 -6.38 2.72
C THR A 221 6.53 -7.07 3.60
N ASP A 222 7.67 -6.42 3.83
CA ASP A 222 8.73 -6.86 4.74
C ASP A 222 8.35 -6.70 6.22
N GLY A 223 7.39 -5.83 6.54
CA GLY A 223 6.88 -5.53 7.87
C GLY A 223 7.89 -4.91 8.83
N LYS A 224 8.94 -4.26 8.30
CA LYS A 224 9.95 -3.53 9.10
C LYS A 224 10.02 -2.08 8.68
N GLU A 225 10.20 -1.86 7.38
CA GLU A 225 10.34 -0.52 6.83
C GLU A 225 9.01 0.01 6.31
N LYS A 226 8.89 1.33 6.27
CA LYS A 226 7.81 2.01 5.56
C LYS A 226 7.76 1.51 4.11
N MET A 227 6.55 1.36 3.60
CA MET A 227 6.33 0.97 2.21
C MET A 227 7.02 1.96 1.25
N SER A 228 7.96 1.46 0.46
CA SER A 228 8.77 2.25 -0.45
C SER A 228 9.11 1.50 -1.74
N LYS A 229 9.10 2.22 -2.85
CA LYS A 229 9.58 1.69 -4.14
C LYS A 229 11.04 1.30 -4.10
N SER A 230 11.88 2.09 -3.43
CA SER A 230 13.33 1.88 -3.39
C SER A 230 13.73 0.63 -2.63
N LEU A 231 12.90 0.18 -1.70
CA LEU A 231 13.15 -1.03 -0.90
C LEU A 231 12.51 -2.28 -1.50
N GLY A 232 11.75 -2.14 -2.59
CA GLY A 232 11.02 -3.26 -3.21
C GLY A 232 9.94 -3.88 -2.33
N ASN A 233 9.58 -3.26 -1.20
CA ASN A 233 8.60 -3.76 -0.22
C ASN A 233 7.18 -3.20 -0.45
N TYR A 234 6.87 -2.76 -1.68
CA TYR A 234 5.65 -2.03 -2.01
C TYR A 234 4.63 -2.87 -2.78
N ILE A 235 3.38 -2.45 -2.68
CA ILE A 235 2.24 -2.96 -3.46
C ILE A 235 1.74 -1.79 -4.31
N ALA A 236 1.94 -1.85 -5.63
CA ALA A 236 1.50 -0.80 -6.53
C ALA A 236 0.00 -0.92 -6.78
N ILE A 237 -0.70 0.20 -6.92
CA ILE A 237 -2.12 0.20 -7.30
C ILE A 237 -2.35 -0.38 -8.70
N GLN A 238 -1.32 -0.36 -9.54
CA GLN A 238 -1.33 -0.91 -10.88
C GLN A 238 -0.75 -2.32 -10.99
N ASP A 239 -0.36 -2.96 -9.88
CA ASP A 239 0.05 -4.37 -9.90
C ASP A 239 -1.09 -5.21 -10.48
N LYS A 240 -0.76 -6.17 -11.36
CA LYS A 240 -1.76 -7.09 -11.93
C LYS A 240 -2.55 -7.76 -10.80
N PRO A 241 -3.85 -8.10 -10.98
CA PRO A 241 -4.70 -8.62 -9.91
C PRO A 241 -4.04 -9.76 -9.10
N THR A 242 -3.44 -10.74 -9.78
CA THR A 242 -2.76 -11.87 -9.14
C THR A 242 -1.51 -11.48 -8.35
N GLU A 243 -0.77 -10.48 -8.82
CA GLU A 243 0.44 -9.98 -8.16
C GLU A 243 0.07 -9.17 -6.92
N MET A 244 -0.90 -8.25 -7.06
CA MET A 244 -1.46 -7.49 -5.95
C MET A 244 -1.97 -8.42 -4.84
N PHE A 245 -2.79 -9.41 -5.21
CA PHE A 245 -3.32 -10.40 -4.29
C PHE A 245 -2.19 -11.16 -3.57
N GLY A 246 -1.21 -11.66 -4.32
CA GLY A 246 -0.06 -12.37 -3.78
C GLY A 246 0.80 -11.52 -2.82
N LYS A 247 1.03 -10.24 -3.16
CA LYS A 247 1.77 -9.31 -2.30
C LYS A 247 1.01 -9.01 -1.01
N VAL A 248 -0.32 -8.80 -1.07
CA VAL A 248 -1.14 -8.62 0.15
C VAL A 248 -1.11 -9.88 1.03
N MET A 249 -1.14 -11.08 0.43
CA MET A 249 -0.99 -12.33 1.19
C MET A 249 0.37 -12.48 1.89
N SER A 250 1.39 -11.74 1.45
CA SER A 250 2.77 -11.82 1.98
C SER A 250 3.05 -10.89 3.17
N ILE A 251 2.15 -9.95 3.48
CA ILE A 251 2.33 -9.03 4.62
C ILE A 251 2.48 -9.80 5.95
N ARG A 252 3.05 -9.20 6.99
CA ARG A 252 3.08 -9.87 8.30
C ARG A 252 1.71 -9.89 8.95
N ASP A 253 1.46 -10.91 9.78
CA ASP A 253 0.18 -11.07 10.48
C ASP A 253 -0.12 -9.87 11.41
N SER A 254 0.92 -9.25 11.97
CA SER A 254 0.81 -8.03 12.78
C SER A 254 0.24 -6.83 12.02
N GLU A 255 0.42 -6.77 10.69
CA GLU A 255 0.03 -5.63 9.87
C GLU A 255 -1.39 -5.72 9.32
N ILE A 256 -2.05 -6.88 9.47
CA ILE A 256 -3.39 -7.13 8.91
C ILE A 256 -4.38 -6.03 9.31
N VAL A 257 -4.42 -5.67 10.60
CA VAL A 257 -5.35 -4.66 11.13
C VAL A 257 -5.04 -3.29 10.51
N GLN A 258 -3.77 -2.89 10.48
CA GLN A 258 -3.36 -1.59 9.94
C GLN A 258 -3.71 -1.47 8.45
N TYR A 259 -3.54 -2.54 7.67
CA TYR A 259 -3.92 -2.54 6.26
C TYR A 259 -5.44 -2.39 6.06
N PHE A 260 -6.26 -3.12 6.82
CA PHE A 260 -7.71 -2.92 6.78
C PHE A 260 -8.08 -1.47 7.14
N GLU A 261 -7.42 -0.89 8.13
CA GLU A 261 -7.70 0.43 8.62
C GLU A 261 -7.35 1.54 7.62
N LEU A 262 -6.15 1.48 7.03
CA LEU A 262 -5.57 2.57 6.24
C LEU A 262 -5.88 2.51 4.74
N VAL A 263 -6.05 1.31 4.17
CA VAL A 263 -6.05 1.16 2.70
C VAL A 263 -7.28 0.44 2.14
N THR A 264 -8.36 0.35 2.92
CA THR A 264 -9.61 -0.27 2.48
C THR A 264 -10.83 0.58 2.84
N PRO A 265 -11.96 0.42 2.11
CA PRO A 265 -13.24 1.00 2.48
C PRO A 265 -14.01 0.18 3.55
N VAL A 266 -13.43 -0.91 4.09
CA VAL A 266 -14.13 -1.79 5.06
C VAL A 266 -14.66 -0.97 6.23
N PRO A 267 -15.94 -1.07 6.65
CA PRO A 267 -16.48 -0.25 7.73
C PRO A 267 -15.63 -0.27 9.00
N PHE A 268 -15.42 0.88 9.64
CA PHE A 268 -14.50 0.97 10.79
C PHE A 268 -14.93 0.10 11.96
N LYS A 269 -16.23 -0.07 12.18
CA LYS A 269 -16.77 -1.05 13.15
C LYS A 269 -16.22 -2.46 12.90
N LYS A 270 -16.13 -2.89 11.63
CA LYS A 270 -15.59 -4.20 11.27
C LYS A 270 -14.08 -4.27 11.53
N VAL A 271 -13.35 -3.19 11.25
CA VAL A 271 -11.91 -3.09 11.59
C VAL A 271 -11.71 -3.22 13.11
N GLN A 272 -12.55 -2.58 13.92
CA GLN A 272 -12.53 -2.70 15.39
C GLN A 272 -12.86 -4.11 15.88
N GLU A 273 -13.74 -4.84 15.18
CA GLU A 273 -13.98 -6.26 15.46
C GLU A 273 -12.74 -7.12 15.14
N ILE A 274 -12.11 -6.90 13.98
CA ILE A 274 -10.88 -7.61 13.56
C ILE A 274 -9.76 -7.37 14.58
N LYS A 275 -9.61 -6.13 15.07
CA LYS A 275 -8.60 -5.76 16.07
C LYS A 275 -8.73 -6.53 17.40
N LYS A 276 -9.92 -7.03 17.74
CA LYS A 276 -10.17 -7.82 18.96
C LYS A 276 -9.88 -9.32 18.79
N LEU A 277 -9.65 -9.78 17.56
CA LEU A 277 -9.38 -11.19 17.28
C LEU A 277 -7.94 -11.56 17.65
N LYS A 278 -7.74 -12.83 18.02
CA LYS A 278 -6.40 -13.42 18.07
C LYS A 278 -5.96 -13.79 16.65
N ILE A 279 -5.17 -12.94 16.03
CA ILE A 279 -4.73 -13.06 14.64
C ILE A 279 -3.51 -14.00 14.57
N THR A 280 -3.78 -15.31 14.47
CA THR A 280 -2.75 -16.35 14.37
C THR A 280 -3.22 -17.50 13.47
N GLY A 281 -2.29 -18.15 12.77
CA GLY A 281 -2.57 -19.38 12.02
C GLY A 281 -3.68 -19.22 10.99
N LYS A 282 -4.75 -20.02 11.11
CA LYS A 282 -5.89 -19.99 10.18
C LYS A 282 -6.57 -18.60 10.13
N THR A 283 -6.79 -17.96 11.28
CA THR A 283 -7.41 -16.64 11.34
C THR A 283 -6.61 -15.60 10.57
N ALA A 284 -5.28 -15.60 10.70
CA ALA A 284 -4.42 -14.68 9.97
C ALA A 284 -4.47 -14.91 8.45
N ARG A 285 -4.46 -16.18 8.03
CA ARG A 285 -4.62 -16.55 6.62
C ARG A 285 -5.96 -16.06 6.06
N ASP A 286 -7.06 -16.35 6.75
CA ASP A 286 -8.41 -16.03 6.27
C ASP A 286 -8.60 -14.50 6.18
N LEU A 287 -8.09 -13.74 7.16
CA LEU A 287 -8.10 -12.29 7.13
C LEU A 287 -7.23 -11.70 6.01
N LYS A 288 -6.08 -12.31 5.70
CA LYS A 288 -5.26 -11.90 4.55
C LYS A 288 -5.94 -12.17 3.22
N VAL A 289 -6.63 -13.30 3.08
CA VAL A 289 -7.42 -13.60 1.88
C VAL A 289 -8.53 -12.56 1.71
N GLN A 290 -9.25 -12.25 2.80
CA GLN A 290 -10.26 -11.20 2.79
C GLN A 290 -9.67 -9.83 2.41
N LEU A 291 -8.55 -9.45 3.02
CA LEU A 291 -7.86 -8.20 2.74
C LEU A 291 -7.41 -8.11 1.29
N ALA A 292 -6.80 -9.18 0.76
CA ALA A 292 -6.35 -9.28 -0.62
C ALA A 292 -7.51 -9.19 -1.60
N GLY A 293 -8.63 -9.85 -1.30
CA GLY A 293 -9.86 -9.74 -2.08
C GLY A 293 -10.40 -8.31 -2.13
N VAL A 294 -10.53 -7.65 -0.96
CA VAL A 294 -11.02 -6.26 -0.87
C VAL A 294 -10.12 -5.28 -1.63
N ILE A 295 -8.80 -5.38 -1.43
CA ILE A 295 -7.83 -4.49 -2.10
C ILE A 295 -7.84 -4.74 -3.62
N THR A 296 -7.92 -5.99 -4.05
CA THR A 296 -7.94 -6.32 -5.49
C THR A 296 -9.25 -5.86 -6.12
N GLU A 297 -10.39 -6.09 -5.48
CA GLU A 297 -11.71 -5.65 -5.96
C GLU A 297 -11.76 -4.14 -6.12
N LEU A 298 -11.20 -3.41 -5.16
CA LEU A 298 -11.15 -1.95 -5.18
C LEU A 298 -10.46 -1.42 -6.44
N TYR A 299 -9.37 -2.04 -6.88
CA TYR A 299 -8.55 -1.50 -7.99
C TYR A 299 -8.77 -2.18 -9.34
N TRP A 300 -9.33 -3.39 -9.36
CA TRP A 300 -9.51 -4.22 -10.56
C TRP A 300 -10.94 -4.71 -10.77
N GLY A 301 -11.84 -4.46 -9.82
CA GLY A 301 -13.22 -4.94 -9.86
C GLY A 301 -13.40 -6.35 -9.30
N LYS A 302 -14.65 -6.69 -9.00
CA LYS A 302 -15.03 -7.93 -8.31
C LYS A 302 -14.59 -9.19 -9.06
N GLU A 303 -14.85 -9.24 -10.36
CA GLU A 303 -14.54 -10.40 -11.21
C GLU A 303 -13.03 -10.71 -11.23
N GLU A 304 -12.19 -9.69 -11.36
CA GLU A 304 -10.73 -9.88 -11.38
C GLU A 304 -10.18 -10.25 -10.00
N ALA A 305 -10.82 -9.80 -8.92
CA ALA A 305 -10.48 -10.21 -7.56
C ALA A 305 -10.80 -11.68 -7.29
N GLU A 306 -11.98 -12.15 -7.72
CA GLU A 306 -12.39 -13.56 -7.63
C GLU A 306 -11.43 -14.46 -8.41
N LYS A 307 -11.12 -14.11 -9.68
CA LYS A 307 -10.11 -14.82 -10.49
C LYS A 307 -8.72 -14.84 -9.83
N ALA A 308 -8.31 -13.73 -9.23
CA ALA A 308 -7.01 -13.65 -8.56
C ALA A 308 -6.96 -14.56 -7.32
N GLN A 309 -8.04 -14.63 -6.55
CA GLN A 309 -8.17 -15.53 -5.41
C GLN A 309 -8.11 -17.00 -5.85
N GLU A 310 -8.92 -17.41 -6.83
CA GLU A 310 -8.93 -18.80 -7.35
C GLU A 310 -7.54 -19.25 -7.83
N ARG A 311 -6.85 -18.36 -8.57
CA ARG A 311 -5.48 -18.62 -9.05
C ARG A 311 -4.51 -18.77 -7.89
N PHE A 312 -4.60 -17.91 -6.88
CA PHE A 312 -3.76 -17.99 -5.70
C PHE A 312 -3.99 -19.32 -4.94
N GLU A 313 -5.25 -19.71 -4.74
CA GLU A 313 -5.62 -20.96 -4.09
C GLU A 313 -5.12 -22.18 -4.87
N THR A 314 -5.29 -22.20 -6.19
CA THR A 314 -4.80 -23.27 -7.07
C THR A 314 -3.28 -23.38 -7.02
N GLN A 315 -2.56 -22.24 -7.09
CA GLN A 315 -1.11 -22.22 -7.01
C GLN A 315 -0.61 -22.65 -5.64
N PHE A 316 -1.29 -22.24 -4.57
CA PHE A 316 -0.95 -22.62 -3.19
C PHE A 316 -1.22 -24.10 -2.94
N GLN A 317 -2.31 -24.67 -3.46
CA GLN A 317 -2.56 -26.11 -3.43
C GLN A 317 -1.47 -26.88 -4.17
N LYS A 318 -1.11 -26.47 -5.40
CA LYS A 318 -0.01 -27.09 -6.17
C LYS A 318 1.35 -26.99 -5.46
N ARG A 319 1.65 -25.84 -4.82
CA ARG A 319 2.88 -25.64 -4.03
C ARG A 319 2.85 -26.37 -2.68
N GLY A 320 1.70 -26.47 -2.03
CA GLY A 320 1.50 -27.20 -0.77
C GLY A 320 1.67 -28.69 -0.97
N VAL A 321 1.18 -29.21 -2.10
CA VAL A 321 1.49 -30.56 -2.57
C VAL A 321 3.00 -30.69 -2.83
N SER A 322 3.65 -29.71 -3.47
CA SER A 322 5.11 -29.76 -3.69
C SER A 322 6.00 -29.59 -2.44
N LYS A 323 5.56 -28.89 -1.38
CA LYS A 323 6.40 -28.53 -0.22
C LYS A 323 6.58 -29.66 0.80
N GLY A 324 5.87 -30.77 0.65
CA GLY A 324 5.99 -31.96 1.52
C GLY A 324 6.39 -33.24 0.78
N LEU A 325 6.65 -33.18 -0.53
CA LEU A 325 6.95 -34.34 -1.34
C LEU A 325 8.44 -34.45 -1.60
N SER A 326 9.00 -35.64 -1.34
CA SER A 326 10.33 -35.99 -1.83
C SER A 326 10.32 -35.94 -3.37
N VAL A 327 11.35 -35.33 -3.94
CA VAL A 327 11.56 -35.30 -5.39
C VAL A 327 12.45 -36.49 -5.74
N VAL A 328 11.94 -37.42 -6.55
CA VAL A 328 12.69 -38.58 -7.04
C VAL A 328 12.91 -38.39 -8.54
N ARG A 329 14.17 -38.49 -8.96
CA ARG A 329 14.56 -38.47 -10.38
C ARG A 329 14.73 -39.90 -10.87
N VAL A 330 13.98 -40.29 -11.90
CA VAL A 330 14.02 -41.64 -12.48
C VAL A 330 14.50 -41.57 -13.93
N SER A 331 15.34 -42.52 -14.34
CA SER A 331 15.91 -42.61 -15.69
C SER A 331 14.80 -42.86 -16.73
N GLY A 332 14.58 -41.93 -17.66
CA GLY A 332 13.44 -41.96 -18.59
C GLY A 332 13.76 -42.52 -19.97
N SER A 333 13.25 -43.72 -20.27
CA SER A 333 12.59 -44.04 -21.56
C SER A 333 11.85 -45.38 -21.51
N ASP A 334 12.38 -46.38 -20.79
CA ASP A 334 11.83 -47.76 -20.77
C ASP A 334 11.45 -48.28 -19.36
N SER A 335 11.41 -47.40 -18.37
CA SER A 335 11.15 -47.78 -16.98
C SER A 335 9.66 -48.03 -16.75
N THR A 336 9.27 -49.28 -16.47
CA THR A 336 7.89 -49.63 -16.08
C THR A 336 7.50 -49.01 -14.73
N ILE A 337 6.21 -48.88 -14.44
CA ILE A 337 5.73 -48.31 -13.17
C ILE A 337 6.22 -49.11 -11.95
N ILE A 338 6.41 -50.42 -12.13
CA ILE A 338 6.99 -51.31 -11.12
C ILE A 338 8.41 -50.84 -10.76
N THR A 339 9.21 -50.51 -11.76
CA THR A 339 10.58 -50.02 -11.56
C THR A 339 10.56 -48.64 -10.91
N ILE A 340 9.66 -47.73 -11.33
CA ILE A 340 9.52 -46.40 -10.73
C ILE A 340 9.13 -46.49 -9.24
N LEU A 341 8.23 -47.41 -8.86
CA LEU A 341 7.81 -47.58 -7.46
C LEU A 341 8.93 -48.09 -6.55
N VAL A 342 9.80 -48.96 -7.09
CA VAL A 342 10.98 -49.46 -6.36
C VAL A 342 12.06 -48.39 -6.27
N ASP A 343 12.39 -47.74 -7.39
CA ASP A 343 13.43 -46.71 -7.46
C ASP A 343 13.09 -45.49 -6.61
N ALA A 344 11.80 -45.16 -6.51
CA ALA A 344 11.31 -44.09 -5.64
C ALA A 344 11.20 -44.48 -4.16
N GLY A 345 11.53 -45.73 -3.79
CA GLY A 345 11.50 -46.21 -2.41
C GLY A 345 10.08 -46.37 -1.84
N PHE A 346 9.06 -46.46 -2.70
CA PHE A 346 7.69 -46.67 -2.24
C PHE A 346 7.51 -48.10 -1.72
N VAL A 347 8.17 -49.07 -2.35
CA VAL A 347 8.17 -50.49 -1.99
C VAL A 347 9.59 -51.06 -1.98
N SER A 348 9.75 -52.21 -1.33
CA SER A 348 11.04 -52.89 -1.17
C SER A 348 11.36 -53.86 -2.32
N SER A 349 10.36 -54.28 -3.10
CA SER A 349 10.53 -55.26 -4.17
C SER A 349 9.54 -55.07 -5.33
N LYS A 350 9.89 -55.61 -6.51
CA LYS A 350 9.03 -55.58 -7.70
C LYS A 350 7.71 -56.35 -7.49
N ASN A 351 7.70 -57.39 -6.66
CA ASN A 351 6.48 -58.15 -6.35
C ASN A 351 5.51 -57.35 -5.46
N GLU A 352 6.05 -56.56 -4.53
CA GLU A 352 5.25 -55.64 -3.70
C GLU A 352 4.65 -54.51 -4.55
N ALA A 353 5.43 -53.95 -5.49
CA ALA A 353 4.92 -52.98 -6.47
C ALA A 353 3.77 -53.57 -7.30
N ARG A 354 3.91 -54.82 -7.76
CA ARG A 354 2.84 -55.47 -8.53
C ARG A 354 1.54 -55.53 -7.75
N ARG A 355 1.61 -56.04 -6.52
CA ARG A 355 0.44 -56.15 -5.64
C ARG A 355 -0.27 -54.82 -5.40
N LEU A 356 0.46 -53.71 -5.23
CA LEU A 356 -0.16 -52.39 -5.02
C LEU A 356 -0.95 -51.88 -6.24
N VAL A 357 -0.48 -52.18 -7.45
CA VAL A 357 -1.17 -51.80 -8.69
C VAL A 357 -2.42 -52.66 -8.87
N GLU A 358 -2.32 -53.98 -8.68
CA GLU A 358 -3.45 -54.94 -8.69
C GLU A 358 -4.55 -54.52 -7.69
N GLN A 359 -4.14 -54.04 -6.52
CA GLN A 359 -5.04 -53.53 -5.48
C GLN A 359 -5.60 -52.12 -5.76
N GLY A 360 -5.20 -51.48 -6.87
CA GLY A 360 -5.68 -50.14 -7.22
C GLY A 360 -5.15 -49.01 -6.34
N ALA A 361 -4.03 -49.23 -5.68
CA ALA A 361 -3.48 -48.31 -4.69
C ALA A 361 -2.50 -47.28 -5.27
N VAL A 362 -2.34 -47.21 -6.61
CA VAL A 362 -1.36 -46.36 -7.30
C VAL A 362 -2.04 -45.31 -8.18
N TYR A 363 -1.57 -44.06 -8.06
CA TYR A 363 -2.16 -42.89 -8.72
C TYR A 363 -1.10 -41.94 -9.31
N PHE A 364 -1.41 -41.33 -10.45
CA PHE A 364 -0.65 -40.24 -11.08
C PHE A 364 -1.48 -38.96 -11.08
N ASP A 365 -0.99 -37.88 -10.47
CA ASP A 365 -1.73 -36.60 -10.39
C ASP A 365 -3.21 -36.77 -9.93
N ASN A 366 -3.47 -37.79 -9.08
CA ASN A 366 -4.78 -38.27 -8.59
C ASN A 366 -5.62 -39.13 -9.55
N GLU A 367 -5.13 -39.49 -10.72
CA GLU A 367 -5.75 -40.49 -11.60
C GLU A 367 -5.25 -41.90 -11.25
N ARG A 368 -6.17 -42.84 -11.06
CA ARG A 368 -5.86 -44.24 -10.70
C ARG A 368 -5.31 -44.98 -11.91
N MET A 369 -4.25 -45.76 -11.73
CA MET A 369 -3.83 -46.71 -12.75
C MET A 369 -4.74 -47.93 -12.78
N ALA A 370 -5.09 -48.36 -13.99
CA ALA A 370 -5.91 -49.55 -14.21
C ALA A 370 -5.04 -50.79 -14.47
N GLU A 371 -3.95 -50.66 -15.23
CA GLU A 371 -3.13 -51.78 -15.66
C GLU A 371 -1.61 -51.52 -15.54
N TYR A 372 -0.84 -52.60 -15.47
CA TYR A 372 0.63 -52.56 -15.38
C TYR A 372 1.33 -51.88 -16.56
N ASN A 373 0.67 -51.91 -17.72
CA ASN A 373 1.19 -51.41 -18.99
C ASN A 373 0.65 -50.02 -19.34
N ASP A 374 -0.07 -49.37 -18.42
CA ASP A 374 -0.56 -48.02 -18.65
C ASP A 374 0.61 -47.07 -19.01
N PRO A 375 0.46 -46.26 -20.07
CA PRO A 375 1.52 -45.39 -20.53
C PRO A 375 1.87 -44.36 -19.46
N ILE A 376 3.15 -44.34 -19.07
CA ILE A 376 3.65 -43.44 -18.03
C ILE A 376 3.83 -42.04 -18.63
N PRO A 377 3.37 -40.96 -17.96
CA PRO A 377 3.55 -39.61 -18.47
C PRO A 377 5.03 -39.24 -18.65
N LYS A 378 5.40 -38.77 -19.84
CA LYS A 378 6.76 -38.25 -20.16
C LYS A 378 7.05 -36.86 -19.56
N ARG A 379 6.26 -36.42 -18.56
CA ARG A 379 6.38 -35.14 -17.86
C ARG A 379 6.59 -35.39 -16.37
N SER A 380 6.95 -34.37 -15.59
CA SER A 380 6.90 -34.52 -14.12
C SER A 380 5.47 -34.74 -13.64
N PHE A 381 5.28 -35.67 -12.70
CA PHE A 381 3.96 -35.99 -12.11
C PHE A 381 4.10 -36.32 -10.63
N ILE A 382 2.99 -36.29 -9.91
CA ILE A 382 2.92 -36.75 -8.52
C ILE A 382 2.54 -38.22 -8.52
N LEU A 383 3.39 -39.05 -7.94
CA LEU A 383 3.12 -40.47 -7.72
C LEU A 383 2.63 -40.67 -6.29
N LYS A 384 1.49 -41.35 -6.15
CA LYS A 384 0.96 -41.81 -4.86
C LYS A 384 0.83 -43.32 -4.90
N ALA A 385 1.39 -44.02 -3.92
CA ALA A 385 1.13 -45.44 -3.69
C ALA A 385 0.79 -45.67 -2.21
N GLY A 386 -0.45 -46.10 -1.94
CA GLY A 386 -0.96 -46.21 -0.58
C GLY A 386 -0.88 -44.87 0.18
N ARG A 387 -0.11 -44.84 1.27
CA ARG A 387 0.11 -43.64 2.12
C ARG A 387 1.31 -42.79 1.72
N LYS A 388 2.17 -43.28 0.82
CA LYS A 388 3.38 -42.56 0.37
C LYS A 388 3.08 -41.72 -0.87
N MET A 389 3.73 -40.58 -0.99
CA MET A 389 3.60 -39.67 -2.14
C MET A 389 4.94 -38.99 -2.43
N ALA A 390 5.27 -38.80 -3.71
CA ALA A 390 6.50 -38.16 -4.16
C ALA A 390 6.29 -37.48 -5.52
N LYS A 391 7.11 -36.48 -5.83
CA LYS A 391 7.16 -35.89 -7.16
C LYS A 391 8.18 -36.65 -8.00
N ILE A 392 7.73 -37.28 -9.08
CA ILE A 392 8.59 -37.97 -10.04
C ILE A 392 9.00 -37.01 -11.14
N VAL A 393 10.30 -36.96 -11.41
CA VAL A 393 10.87 -36.18 -12.51
C VAL A 393 11.58 -37.16 -13.44
N PRO A 394 11.07 -37.37 -14.67
CA PRO A 394 11.79 -38.11 -15.70
C PRO A 394 13.14 -37.43 -15.98
N LYS A 395 14.23 -38.18 -15.96
CA LYS A 395 15.54 -37.74 -16.45
C LYS A 395 15.56 -37.69 -17.96
#